data_AF-A0A924MN31-F1
#
_entry.id   AF-A0A924MN31-F1
#
_cell.length_a   1.000
_cell.length_b   1.000
_cell.length_c   1.000
_cell.angle_alpha   90.00
_cell.angle_beta   90.00
_cell.angle_gamma   90.00
#
_symmetry.space_group_name_H-M   'P 1'
#
loop_
_entity.id
_entity.type
_entity.pdbx_description
1 polymer ?
#
loop_
_entity_poly.entity_id
_entity_poly.type
_entity_poly.pdbx_seq_one_letter_code
_entity_poly.pdbx_strand_id
1 'polypeptide(L)'
;PRGTGALGFYEKPGQRTVIKSIRIAADVPVAEQTRLEVLRTDSATFDAVTEARRNRKGDGWTVAPAGAIEVCNVQLPVRPIKG
;
A
#
# COMPACT_ATOMS: atom_id res chain seq x y z
N PRO A 1 -16.26 -9.50 -6.57
CA PRO A 1 -17.25 -10.50 -6.08
C PRO A 1 -16.48 -11.64 -5.40
N ARG A 2 -17.02 -12.32 -4.38
CA ARG A 2 -16.36 -13.48 -3.77
C ARG A 2 -16.57 -14.73 -4.64
N GLY A 3 -15.59 -15.65 -4.70
CA GLY A 3 -15.77 -16.92 -5.38
C GLY A 3 -16.71 -17.87 -4.62
N THR A 4 -17.38 -18.75 -5.37
CA THR A 4 -18.44 -19.64 -4.86
C THR A 4 -18.00 -21.08 -4.66
N GLY A 5 -16.83 -21.47 -5.19
CA GLY A 5 -16.29 -22.82 -5.04
C GLY A 5 -15.74 -23.07 -3.63
N ALA A 6 -15.20 -24.28 -3.43
CA ALA A 6 -14.52 -24.66 -2.19
C ALA A 6 -13.50 -23.58 -1.77
N LEU A 7 -13.46 -23.23 -0.48
CA LEU A 7 -12.57 -22.18 0.06
C LEU A 7 -12.71 -20.79 -0.61
N GLY A 8 -13.80 -20.54 -1.34
CA GLY A 8 -14.02 -19.27 -2.03
C GLY A 8 -13.31 -19.15 -3.37
N PHE A 9 -12.87 -20.27 -3.97
CA PHE A 9 -12.28 -20.26 -5.31
C PHE A 9 -13.29 -19.83 -6.40
N TYR A 10 -12.77 -19.20 -7.45
CA TYR A 10 -13.52 -18.94 -8.67
C TYR A 10 -13.57 -20.19 -9.56
N GLU A 11 -14.78 -20.61 -9.91
CA GLU A 11 -15.02 -21.83 -10.66
C GLU A 11 -14.92 -21.61 -12.17
N LYS A 12 -15.25 -20.41 -12.65
CA LYS A 12 -15.25 -20.07 -14.09
C LYS A 12 -14.00 -19.26 -14.45
N PRO A 13 -13.32 -19.55 -15.57
CA PRO A 13 -12.17 -18.77 -16.03
C PRO A 13 -12.45 -17.26 -16.13
N GLY A 14 -13.64 -16.87 -16.60
CA GLY A 14 -14.03 -15.46 -16.74
C GLY A 14 -14.18 -14.68 -15.42
N GLN A 15 -14.16 -15.35 -14.26
CA GLN A 15 -14.16 -14.70 -12.95
C GLN A 15 -12.75 -14.34 -12.46
N ARG A 16 -11.72 -14.89 -13.12
CA ARG A 16 -10.32 -14.71 -12.74
C ARG A 16 -9.77 -13.44 -13.40
N THR A 17 -8.99 -12.67 -12.66
CA THR A 17 -8.22 -11.56 -13.23
C THR A 17 -6.86 -12.10 -13.71
N VAL A 18 -6.64 -12.12 -15.02
CA VAL A 18 -5.42 -12.70 -15.60
C VAL A 18 -4.26 -11.71 -15.50
N ILE A 19 -3.11 -12.19 -15.02
CA ILE A 19 -1.83 -11.46 -15.12
C ILE A 19 -1.26 -11.72 -16.52
N LYS A 20 -1.30 -10.71 -17.40
CA LYS A 20 -0.87 -10.84 -18.80
C LYS A 20 0.65 -10.78 -18.97
N SER A 21 1.34 -10.10 -18.06
CA SER A 21 2.79 -9.85 -18.14
C SER A 21 3.33 -9.48 -16.76
N ILE A 22 4.57 -9.88 -16.49
CA ILE A 22 5.35 -9.47 -15.31
C ILE A 22 6.76 -9.15 -15.81
N ARG A 23 7.34 -8.05 -15.34
CA ARG A 23 8.72 -7.66 -15.64
C ARG A 23 9.39 -7.15 -14.36
N ILE A 24 10.67 -7.44 -14.19
CA ILE A 24 11.46 -6.92 -13.08
C ILE A 24 12.07 -5.58 -13.53
N ALA A 25 12.07 -4.58 -12.66
CA ALA A 25 12.57 -3.25 -13.00
C ALA A 25 14.05 -3.27 -13.44
N ALA A 26 14.86 -4.18 -12.90
CA ALA A 26 16.26 -4.37 -13.30
C ALA A 26 16.42 -4.93 -14.74
N ASP A 27 15.38 -5.57 -15.27
CA ASP A 27 15.42 -6.28 -16.55
C ASP A 27 14.78 -5.48 -17.71
N VAL A 28 14.37 -4.23 -17.46
CA VAL A 28 13.82 -3.34 -18.50
C VAL A 28 14.74 -2.15 -18.77
N PRO A 29 14.69 -1.55 -19.99
CA PRO A 29 15.45 -0.34 -20.28
C PRO A 29 15.19 0.75 -19.26
N VAL A 30 16.20 1.59 -18.97
CA VAL A 30 16.11 2.67 -17.95
C VAL A 30 14.88 3.56 -18.17
N ALA A 31 14.52 3.84 -19.42
CA ALA A 31 13.36 4.63 -19.79
C ALA A 31 12.00 3.98 -19.41
N GLU A 32 11.95 2.66 -19.24
CA GLU A 32 10.77 1.89 -18.82
C GLU A 32 10.74 1.60 -17.31
N GLN A 33 11.81 1.92 -16.57
CA GLN A 33 11.89 1.63 -15.14
C GLN A 33 10.94 2.54 -14.36
N THR A 34 10.11 1.94 -13.50
CA THR A 34 9.27 2.68 -12.56
C THR A 34 10.14 3.30 -11.47
N ARG A 35 10.41 4.61 -11.58
CA ARG A 35 11.24 5.35 -10.62
C ARG A 35 10.43 5.75 -9.40
N LEU A 36 10.67 5.08 -8.27
CA LEU A 36 9.98 5.33 -6.99
C LEU A 36 10.97 5.79 -5.92
N GLU A 37 10.51 6.67 -5.05
CA GLU A 37 11.15 7.03 -3.79
C GLU A 37 10.25 6.61 -2.63
N VAL A 38 10.89 6.18 -1.55
CA VAL A 38 10.24 5.69 -0.33
C VAL A 38 10.72 6.53 0.84
N LEU A 39 9.81 6.94 1.72
CA LEU A 39 10.20 7.67 2.94
C LEU A 39 11.01 6.75 3.87
N ARG A 40 12.17 7.23 4.31
CA ARG A 40 12.99 6.52 5.31
C ARG A 40 12.23 6.34 6.61
N THR A 41 12.13 5.10 7.08
CA THR A 41 11.36 4.73 8.28
C THR A 41 12.03 5.10 9.60
N ASP A 42 13.30 5.49 9.56
CA ASP A 42 14.06 6.01 10.71
C ASP A 42 14.13 7.54 10.74
N SER A 43 13.30 8.21 9.94
CA SER A 43 13.23 9.67 9.89
C SER A 43 12.16 10.23 10.82
N ALA A 44 12.40 11.42 11.36
CA ALA A 44 11.41 12.15 12.16
C ALA A 44 10.09 12.39 11.39
N THR A 45 10.16 12.53 10.06
CA THR A 45 8.96 12.65 9.22
C THR A 45 8.12 11.37 9.23
N PHE A 46 8.76 10.20 9.21
CA PHE A 46 8.05 8.92 9.29
C PHE A 46 7.37 8.74 10.65
N ASP A 47 8.04 9.13 11.74
CA ASP A 47 7.45 9.12 13.08
C ASP A 47 6.22 10.01 13.14
N ALA A 48 6.30 11.23 12.59
CA ALA A 48 5.20 12.19 12.58
C ALA A 48 3.97 11.68 11.81
N VAL A 49 4.16 11.09 10.62
CA VAL A 49 3.02 10.54 9.85
C VAL A 49 2.43 9.30 10.51
N THR A 50 3.25 8.48 11.17
CA THR A 50 2.80 7.30 11.92
C THR A 50 1.99 7.72 13.13
N GLU A 51 2.44 8.72 13.90
CA GLU A 51 1.70 9.24 15.05
C GLU A 51 0.38 9.90 14.63
N ALA A 52 0.37 10.64 13.52
CA ALA A 52 -0.87 11.21 12.96
C ALA A 52 -1.89 10.14 12.54
N ARG A 53 -1.42 8.96 12.12
CA ARG A 53 -2.28 7.79 11.83
C ARG A 53 -2.73 7.09 13.12
N ARG A 54 -1.82 6.88 14.08
CA ARG A 54 -2.06 6.26 15.38
C ARG A 54 -3.11 7.01 16.19
N ASN A 55 -3.02 8.33 16.18
CA ASN A 55 -3.90 9.22 16.91
C ASN A 55 -4.52 10.22 15.94
N ARG A 56 -5.43 9.73 15.09
CA ARG A 56 -6.15 10.56 14.14
C ARG A 56 -6.92 11.65 14.89
N LYS A 57 -6.74 12.90 14.47
CA LYS A 57 -7.38 14.09 15.05
C LYS A 57 -8.04 14.90 13.94
N GLY A 58 -9.06 15.68 14.29
CA GLY A 58 -9.65 16.69 13.40
C GLY A 58 -10.48 16.14 12.25
N ASP A 59 -10.89 14.87 12.31
CA ASP A 59 -11.78 14.26 11.30
C ASP A 59 -13.27 14.37 11.65
N GLY A 60 -13.61 14.85 12.86
CA GLY A 60 -14.99 15.02 13.34
C GLY A 60 -15.66 13.74 13.86
N TRP A 61 -15.01 12.58 13.74
CA TRP A 61 -15.55 11.27 14.14
C TRP A 61 -14.69 10.54 15.18
N THR A 62 -13.40 10.88 15.27
CA THR A 62 -12.50 10.30 16.26
C THR A 62 -12.68 11.00 17.60
N VAL A 63 -13.44 10.35 18.49
CA VAL A 63 -13.78 10.88 19.83
C VAL A 63 -12.60 10.84 20.80
N ALA A 64 -11.71 9.85 20.66
CA ALA A 64 -10.54 9.68 21.54
C ALA A 64 -9.33 9.09 20.78
N PRO A 65 -8.09 9.42 21.19
CA PRO A 65 -6.88 8.86 20.60
C PRO A 65 -6.79 7.34 20.85
N ALA A 66 -6.44 6.56 19.83
CA ALA A 66 -6.35 5.11 19.94
C ALA A 66 -5.14 4.65 20.76
N GLY A 67 -4.04 5.40 20.75
CA GLY A 67 -2.84 5.05 21.52
C GLY A 67 -2.12 3.80 21.02
N ALA A 68 -2.50 3.23 19.88
CA ALA A 68 -1.78 2.16 19.22
C ALA A 68 -2.13 2.16 17.73
N ILE A 69 -1.22 1.62 16.91
CA ILE A 69 -1.48 1.32 15.51
C ILE A 69 -0.83 0.00 15.18
N GLU A 70 -1.59 -0.87 14.50
CA GLU A 70 -1.08 -2.14 14.01
C GLU A 70 -0.05 -1.91 12.91
N VAL A 71 1.00 -2.72 12.88
CA VAL A 71 2.11 -2.57 11.93
C VAL A 71 1.63 -2.55 10.48
N CYS A 72 0.66 -3.40 10.12
CA CYS A 72 0.10 -3.47 8.77
C CYS A 72 -0.77 -2.25 8.39
N ASN A 73 -1.15 -1.43 9.36
CA ASN A 73 -1.92 -0.21 9.14
C ASN A 73 -1.03 1.05 9.06
N VAL A 74 0.27 0.93 9.35
CA VAL A 74 1.24 2.00 9.14
C VAL A 74 1.56 2.09 7.65
N GLN A 75 1.14 3.18 7.01
CA GLN A 75 1.44 3.39 5.60
C GLN A 75 2.88 3.86 5.42
N LEU A 76 3.60 3.21 4.51
CA LEU A 76 4.89 3.69 4.02
C LEU A 76 4.65 4.67 2.87
N PRO A 77 4.96 5.97 3.01
CA PRO A 77 4.80 6.93 1.92
C PRO A 77 5.75 6.58 0.77
N VAL A 78 5.19 6.40 -0.42
CA VAL A 78 5.91 6.14 -1.67
C VAL A 78 5.45 7.13 -2.71
N ARG A 79 6.37 7.66 -3.52
CA ARG A 79 6.06 8.57 -4.62
C ARG A 79 6.86 8.25 -5.88
N PRO A 80 6.36 8.60 -7.07
CA PRO A 80 7.17 8.65 -8.27
C PRO A 80 8.24 9.76 -8.18
N ILE A 81 9.43 9.50 -8.73
CA ILE A 81 10.43 10.55 -8.96
C ILE A 81 9.96 11.38 -10.15
N LYS A 82 9.81 12.70 -9.96
CA LYS A 82 9.59 13.62 -11.08
C LYS A 82 10.92 13.79 -11.83
N GLY A 83 10.89 13.55 -13.14
CA GLY A 83 12.03 13.78 -14.04
C GLY A 83 12.37 15.25 -14.20
#